data_AF-A0A2H0VGS0-F1
#
_entry.id   AF-A0A2H0VGS0-F1
#
_cell.length_a   1.000
_cell.length_b   1.000
_cell.length_c   1.000
_cell.angle_alpha   90.00
_cell.angle_beta   90.00
_cell.angle_gamma   90.00
#
_symmetry.space_group_name_H-M   'P 1'
#
loop_
_entity.id
_entity.type
_entity.pdbx_description
1 polymer ?
#
loop_
_entity_poly.entity_id
_entity_poly.type
_entity_poly.pdbx_seq_one_letter_code
_entity_poly.pdbx_strand_id
1 'polypeptide(L)'
;MPEEEVEKEIENINTEKELELNNEPRPCTMEAKICPDGSAVGRTGPNCEFAPCPGAGLANPASVYCVDNGGILEIRQDNQGGQFGVCIFPGGASCEEWSYYRGECFPSD
;
A
#
# COMPACT_ATOMS: atom_id res chain seq x y z
N MET A 1 -15.55 30.81 -40.39
CA MET A 1 -15.38 29.84 -39.30
C MET A 1 -14.47 28.76 -39.81
N PRO A 2 -13.16 28.76 -39.48
CA PRO A 2 -12.60 27.42 -39.26
C PRO A 2 -11.43 27.27 -38.27
N GLU A 3 -10.63 28.28 -37.92
CA GLU A 3 -9.36 28.00 -37.22
C GLU A 3 -9.55 27.66 -35.73
N GLU A 4 -10.36 28.41 -34.98
CA GLU A 4 -10.60 28.15 -33.54
C GLU A 4 -11.40 26.86 -33.29
N GLU A 5 -12.21 26.43 -34.27
CA GLU A 5 -13.00 25.20 -34.17
C GLU A 5 -12.12 23.97 -34.46
N VAL A 6 -11.20 24.08 -35.42
CA VAL A 6 -10.21 23.05 -35.74
C VAL A 6 -9.24 22.83 -34.57
N GLU A 7 -8.80 23.88 -33.88
CA GLU A 7 -7.91 23.73 -32.72
C GLU A 7 -8.58 22.97 -31.56
N LYS A 8 -9.85 23.27 -31.26
CA LYS A 8 -10.64 22.55 -30.24
C LYS A 8 -10.90 21.10 -30.64
N GLU A 9 -11.07 20.84 -31.93
CA GLU A 9 -11.25 19.48 -32.44
C GLU A 9 -9.94 18.68 -32.36
N ILE A 10 -8.78 19.29 -32.64
CA ILE A 10 -7.46 18.67 -32.45
C ILE A 10 -7.19 18.37 -30.97
N GLU A 11 -7.53 19.27 -30.06
CA GLU A 11 -7.38 19.04 -28.62
C GLU A 11 -8.26 17.87 -28.13
N ASN A 12 -9.50 17.79 -28.61
CA ASN A 12 -10.41 16.68 -28.32
C ASN A 12 -9.89 15.35 -28.89
N ILE A 13 -9.39 15.34 -30.14
CA ILE A 13 -8.80 14.16 -30.78
C ILE A 13 -7.55 13.68 -30.01
N ASN A 14 -6.69 14.60 -29.58
CA ASN A 14 -5.50 14.25 -28.78
C ASN A 14 -5.90 13.65 -27.43
N THR A 15 -6.95 14.17 -26.79
CA THR A 15 -7.48 13.68 -25.51
C THR A 15 -8.10 12.28 -25.64
N GLU A 16 -8.93 12.05 -26.66
CA GLU A 16 -9.53 10.73 -26.93
C GLU A 16 -8.48 9.68 -27.28
N LYS A 17 -7.44 10.07 -28.04
CA LYS A 17 -6.32 9.20 -28.41
C LYS A 17 -5.41 8.85 -27.22
N GLU A 18 -5.25 9.75 -26.23
CA GLU A 18 -4.55 9.46 -24.98
C GLU A 18 -5.34 8.48 -24.08
N LEU A 19 -6.68 8.55 -24.08
CA LEU A 19 -7.55 7.62 -23.37
C LEU A 19 -7.53 6.20 -23.98
N GLU A 20 -7.42 6.08 -25.30
CA GLU A 20 -7.28 4.79 -25.99
C GLU A 20 -5.89 4.18 -25.81
N LEU A 21 -4.81 4.98 -25.83
CA LEU A 21 -3.43 4.50 -25.68
C LEU A 21 -3.11 3.96 -24.27
N ASN A 22 -3.85 4.43 -23.26
CA ASN A 22 -3.72 4.00 -21.86
C ASN A 22 -4.64 2.83 -21.49
N ASN A 23 -5.58 2.44 -22.37
CA ASN A 23 -6.54 1.35 -22.14
C ASN A 23 -6.27 0.11 -23.00
N GLU A 24 -5.29 0.14 -23.91
CA GLU A 24 -4.87 -1.08 -24.59
C GLU A 24 -4.01 -1.92 -23.64
N PRO A 25 -4.40 -3.18 -23.33
CA PRO A 25 -3.65 -4.02 -22.40
C PRO A 25 -2.28 -4.35 -23.00
N ARG A 26 -1.28 -3.54 -22.68
CA ARG A 26 0.11 -3.80 -23.06
C ARG A 26 0.55 -5.09 -22.38
N PRO A 27 1.00 -6.11 -23.14
CA PRO A 27 1.49 -7.32 -22.53
C PRO A 27 2.72 -6.99 -21.68
N CYS A 28 2.72 -7.47 -20.43
CA CYS A 28 3.83 -7.20 -19.53
C CYS A 28 5.12 -7.89 -20.02
N THR A 29 6.26 -7.28 -19.72
CA THR A 29 7.56 -7.90 -19.95
C THR A 29 7.75 -9.11 -19.03
N MET A 30 8.44 -10.15 -19.51
CA MET A 30 8.69 -11.41 -18.79
C MET A 30 9.85 -11.30 -17.78
N GLU A 31 9.98 -10.14 -17.14
CA GLU A 31 11.03 -9.88 -16.17
C GLU A 31 10.68 -10.49 -14.81
N ALA A 32 11.70 -10.97 -14.09
CA ALA A 32 11.57 -11.48 -12.74
C ALA A 32 12.31 -10.58 -11.75
N LYS A 33 11.64 -10.22 -10.65
CA LYS A 33 12.25 -9.57 -9.49
C LYS A 33 12.56 -10.64 -8.44
N ILE A 34 13.80 -10.65 -7.95
CA ILE A 34 14.21 -11.56 -6.88
C ILE A 34 13.82 -10.94 -5.53
N CYS A 35 13.19 -11.75 -4.69
CA CYS A 35 12.74 -11.41 -3.36
C CYS A 35 13.82 -11.70 -2.30
N PRO A 36 13.74 -11.11 -1.08
CA PRO A 36 14.71 -11.36 -0.02
C PRO A 36 14.80 -12.82 0.42
N ASP A 37 13.73 -13.60 0.24
CA ASP A 37 13.68 -15.04 0.50
C ASP A 37 14.29 -15.90 -0.63
N GLY A 38 14.78 -15.27 -1.71
CA GLY A 38 15.34 -15.92 -2.90
C GLY A 38 14.30 -16.37 -3.92
N SER A 39 13.00 -16.17 -3.66
CA SER A 39 11.94 -16.43 -4.65
C SER A 39 11.93 -15.38 -5.77
N ALA A 40 11.19 -15.65 -6.85
CA ALA A 40 11.07 -14.75 -7.99
C ALA A 40 9.61 -14.40 -8.26
N VAL A 41 9.32 -13.11 -8.46
CA VAL A 41 7.99 -12.59 -8.79
C VAL A 41 8.01 -11.88 -10.13
N GLY A 42 6.95 -12.08 -10.92
CA GLY A 42 6.75 -11.42 -12.22
C GLY A 42 5.89 -10.15 -12.12
N ARG A 43 5.73 -9.47 -13.25
CA ARG A 43 4.81 -8.33 -13.39
C ARG A 43 3.36 -8.80 -13.49
N THR A 44 2.44 -8.07 -12.89
CA THR A 44 1.00 -8.39 -12.81
C THR A 44 0.15 -7.11 -12.89
N GLY A 45 -1.15 -7.27 -13.20
CA GLY A 45 -2.12 -6.18 -13.23
C GLY A 45 -2.06 -5.30 -14.48
N PRO A 46 -2.96 -4.30 -14.59
CA PRO A 46 -3.06 -3.43 -15.75
C PRO A 46 -1.84 -2.51 -15.94
N ASN A 47 -1.10 -2.25 -14.87
CA ASN A 47 0.08 -1.39 -14.87
C ASN A 47 1.41 -2.16 -14.96
N CYS A 48 1.36 -3.50 -15.09
CA CYS A 48 2.56 -4.35 -15.16
C CYS A 48 3.54 -4.15 -14.00
N GLU A 49 3.04 -4.08 -12.77
CA GLU A 49 3.83 -3.93 -11.55
C GLU A 49 4.27 -5.30 -11.02
N PHE A 50 5.45 -5.39 -10.40
CA PHE A 50 5.89 -6.64 -9.77
C PHE A 50 4.90 -7.05 -8.68
N ALA A 51 4.46 -8.31 -8.71
CA ALA A 51 3.70 -8.87 -7.60
C ALA A 51 4.49 -8.74 -6.28
N PRO A 52 3.81 -8.60 -5.14
CA PRO A 52 4.47 -8.57 -3.84
C PRO A 52 5.24 -9.87 -3.61
N CYS A 53 6.39 -9.75 -2.95
CA CYS A 53 7.17 -10.92 -2.55
C CYS A 53 6.37 -11.81 -1.58
N PRO A 54 6.49 -13.14 -1.66
CA PRO A 54 5.98 -14.04 -0.63
C PRO A 54 6.50 -13.60 0.74
N GLY A 55 5.64 -13.58 1.75
CA GLY A 55 6.00 -13.14 3.10
C GLY A 55 6.12 -11.62 3.29
N ALA A 56 6.24 -10.82 2.22
CA ALA A 56 6.20 -9.35 2.31
C ALA A 56 4.79 -8.79 2.60
N GLY A 57 3.85 -9.63 3.03
CA GLY A 57 2.45 -9.28 3.21
C GLY A 57 1.72 -10.03 4.32
N LEU A 58 2.41 -10.76 5.20
CA LEU A 58 1.77 -11.16 6.45
C LEU A 58 1.81 -9.95 7.37
N ALA A 59 0.70 -9.21 7.36
CA ALA A 59 0.49 -8.13 8.30
C ALA A 59 0.67 -8.68 9.73
N ASN A 60 1.38 -7.93 10.56
CA ASN A 60 1.56 -8.29 11.96
C ASN A 60 0.17 -8.37 12.62
N PRO A 61 -0.23 -9.53 13.20
CA PRO A 61 -1.58 -9.69 13.73
C PRO A 61 -1.89 -8.71 14.86
N ALA A 62 -0.89 -8.32 15.67
CA ALA A 62 -1.07 -7.31 16.72
C ALA A 62 -1.30 -5.91 16.12
N SER A 63 -0.55 -5.56 15.08
CA SER A 63 -0.72 -4.32 14.32
C SER A 63 -2.11 -4.23 13.68
N VAL A 64 -2.57 -5.31 13.04
CA VAL A 64 -3.91 -5.40 12.44
C VAL A 64 -4.97 -5.26 13.51
N TYR A 65 -4.84 -6.01 14.61
CA TYR A 65 -5.77 -5.96 15.72
C TYR A 65 -5.90 -4.56 16.32
N CYS A 66 -4.81 -3.80 16.44
CA CYS A 66 -4.86 -2.41 16.88
C CYS A 66 -5.78 -1.55 15.99
N VAL A 67 -5.56 -1.60 14.67
CA VAL A 67 -6.31 -0.78 13.71
C VAL A 67 -7.77 -1.22 13.60
N ASP A 68 -8.02 -2.54 13.60
CA ASP A 68 -9.37 -3.10 13.53
C ASP A 68 -10.22 -2.75 14.76
N ASN A 69 -9.59 -2.52 15.91
CA ASN A 69 -10.26 -2.05 17.14
C ASN A 69 -10.30 -0.52 17.26
N GLY A 70 -10.04 0.21 16.17
CA GLY A 70 -10.15 1.68 16.12
C GLY A 70 -8.99 2.43 16.78
N GLY A 71 -7.87 1.74 17.05
CA GLY A 71 -6.64 2.36 17.48
C GLY A 71 -5.79 2.87 16.31
N ILE A 72 -4.81 3.71 16.62
CA ILE A 72 -3.76 4.16 15.69
C ILE A 72 -2.48 3.41 16.05
N LEU A 73 -1.90 2.71 15.08
CA LEU A 73 -0.60 2.06 15.23
C LEU A 73 0.53 3.08 15.02
N GLU A 74 1.40 3.22 16.02
CA GLU A 74 2.64 3.98 15.95
C GLU A 74 3.83 3.04 16.13
N ILE A 75 4.78 3.07 15.20
CA ILE A 75 6.04 2.32 15.36
C ILE A 75 7.03 3.19 16.11
N ARG A 76 7.45 2.73 17.30
CA ARG A 76 8.45 3.40 18.14
C ARG A 76 9.75 2.63 18.13
N GLN A 77 10.83 3.31 18.47
CA GLN A 77 12.18 2.74 18.54
C GLN A 77 12.69 2.77 19.99
N ASP A 78 13.32 1.68 20.43
CA ASP A 78 13.99 1.59 21.72
C ASP A 78 15.41 2.18 21.67
N ASN A 79 16.07 2.25 22.84
CA ASN A 79 17.42 2.80 22.97
C ASN A 79 18.52 1.95 22.27
N GLN A 80 18.19 0.74 21.83
CA GLN A 80 19.07 -0.17 21.11
C GLN A 80 18.78 -0.18 19.60
N GLY A 81 17.80 0.61 19.15
CA GLY A 81 17.39 0.71 17.76
C GLY A 81 16.32 -0.31 17.34
N GLY A 82 15.83 -1.14 18.25
CA GLY A 82 14.73 -2.08 18.01
C GLY A 82 13.40 -1.34 17.85
N GLN A 83 12.59 -1.76 16.88
CA GLN A 83 11.27 -1.17 16.64
C GLN A 83 10.17 -2.02 17.28
N PHE A 84 9.16 -1.37 17.85
CA PHE A 84 7.97 -2.01 18.41
C PHE A 84 6.72 -1.18 18.10
N GLY A 85 5.58 -1.86 17.97
CA GLY A 85 4.30 -1.19 17.74
C GLY A 85 3.65 -0.75 19.04
N VAL A 86 3.09 0.46 19.03
CA VAL A 86 2.24 1.00 20.10
C VAL A 86 0.87 1.29 19.51
N CYS A 87 -0.17 0.74 20.12
CA CYS A 87 -1.54 1.04 19.81
C CYS A 87 -2.03 2.23 20.63
N ILE A 88 -2.46 3.30 19.98
CA ILE A 88 -3.01 4.51 20.61
C ILE A 88 -4.52 4.50 20.46
N PHE A 89 -5.25 4.61 21.56
CA PHE A 89 -6.70 4.52 21.58
C PHE A 89 -7.38 5.90 21.51
N PRO A 90 -8.64 5.97 21.03
CA PRO A 90 -9.48 7.16 21.16
C PRO A 90 -9.68 7.52 22.64
N GLY A 91 -9.01 8.58 23.10
CA GLY A 91 -8.93 8.94 24.51
C GLY A 91 -7.51 9.17 25.01
N GLY A 92 -6.51 8.77 24.22
CA GLY A 92 -5.09 9.04 24.48
C GLY A 92 -4.36 7.97 25.27
N ALA A 93 -5.07 6.98 25.80
CA ALA A 93 -4.45 5.76 26.34
C ALA A 93 -3.64 5.05 25.25
N SER A 94 -2.59 4.34 25.64
CA SER A 94 -1.75 3.60 24.69
C SER A 94 -1.21 2.32 25.30
N CYS A 95 -1.20 1.24 24.51
CA CYS A 95 -0.62 -0.06 24.85
C CYS A 95 0.46 -0.45 23.85
N GLU A 96 1.45 -1.23 24.26
CA GLU A 96 2.27 -1.98 23.30
C GLU A 96 1.36 -2.98 22.53
N GLU A 97 1.54 -3.09 21.21
CA GLU A 97 0.58 -3.76 20.32
C GLU A 97 0.35 -5.23 20.69
N TRP A 98 1.42 -5.95 21.06
CA TRP A 98 1.31 -7.36 21.41
C TRP A 98 0.67 -7.57 22.78
N SER A 99 0.90 -6.65 23.72
CA SER A 99 0.28 -6.63 25.04
C SER A 99 -1.22 -6.40 24.91
N TYR A 100 -1.65 -5.49 24.03
CA TYR A 100 -3.06 -5.32 23.71
C TYR A 100 -3.67 -6.55 23.03
N TYR A 101 -2.99 -7.10 22.02
CA TYR A 101 -3.43 -8.31 21.31
C TYR A 101 -3.62 -9.52 22.24
N ARG A 102 -2.77 -9.68 23.26
CA ARG A 102 -2.86 -10.76 24.25
C ARG A 102 -3.81 -10.46 25.42
N GLY A 103 -4.38 -9.25 25.50
CA GLY A 103 -5.23 -8.84 26.62
C GLY A 103 -4.45 -8.63 27.93
N GLU A 104 -3.17 -8.29 27.83
CA GLU A 104 -2.31 -7.93 28.96
C GLU A 104 -2.31 -6.42 29.26
N CYS A 105 -2.88 -5.62 28.35
CA CYS A 105 -3.02 -4.17 28.44
C CYS A 105 -4.37 -3.74 27.86
N PHE A 106 -5.03 -2.75 28.48
CA PHE A 106 -6.35 -2.28 28.08
C PHE A 106 -6.39 -0.77 27.85
N PRO A 107 -7.29 -0.27 26.98
CA PRO A 107 -7.48 1.17 26.75
C PRO A 107 -7.90 1.99 27.99
N SER A 108 -8.30 1.31 29.07
CA SER A 108 -8.77 1.91 30.32
C SER A 108 -7.72 1.96 31.43
N ASP A 109 -6.50 1.48 31.16
CA ASP A 109 -5.36 1.57 32.07
C ASP A 109 -4.74 2.99 32.13
#